data_AF-A0A7K4KZG1-F1
#
_entry.id   AF-A0A7K4KZG1-F1
#
_cell.length_a   1.000
_cell.length_b   1.000
_cell.length_c   1.000
_cell.angle_alpha   90.00
_cell.angle_beta   90.00
_cell.angle_gamma   90.00
#
_symmetry.space_group_name_H-M   'P 1'
#
loop_
_entity.id
_entity.type
_entity.pdbx_description
1 polymer ?
#
loop_
_entity_poly.entity_id
_entity_poly.type
_entity_poly.pdbx_seq_one_letter_code
_entity_poly.pdbx_strand_id
1 'polypeptide(L)' 'MTCQARSSYMDTEVLWGHRFTPVLTLEKDFYEVDYNSFHSTYETNTPVCCAKELAESRREGHL' A
#
# COMPACT_ATOMS: atom_id res chain seq x y z
N MET A 1 0.45 -32.59 -2.03
CA MET A 1 1.52 -31.84 -1.33
C MET A 1 0.93 -30.56 -0.78
N THR A 2 1.31 -30.13 0.42
CA THR A 2 0.87 -28.87 1.02
C THR A 2 2.09 -28.00 1.35
N CYS A 3 1.99 -26.68 1.16
CA CYS A 3 3.05 -25.71 1.40
C CYS A 3 2.53 -24.60 2.33
N GLN A 4 3.39 -24.04 3.18
CA GLN A 4 3.08 -22.89 4.02
C GLN A 4 4.25 -21.89 4.01
N ALA A 5 3.94 -20.61 3.80
CA ALA A 5 4.85 -19.49 3.95
C ALA A 5 4.26 -18.49 4.97
N ARG A 6 5.11 -17.92 5.82
CA ARG A 6 4.72 -16.95 6.86
C ARG A 6 5.72 -15.80 6.84
N SER A 7 5.22 -14.58 7.08
CA SER A 7 6.01 -13.37 7.29
C SER A 7 5.31 -12.48 8.32
N SER A 8 6.00 -11.48 8.84
CA SER A 8 5.48 -10.52 9.82
C SER A 8 6.05 -9.14 9.55
N TYR A 9 5.37 -8.11 10.07
CA TYR A 9 5.85 -6.72 10.07
C TYR A 9 5.81 -6.16 11.49
N MET A 10 6.90 -5.57 11.95
CA MET A 10 6.99 -4.77 13.16
C MET A 10 6.36 -3.39 12.94
N ASP A 11 6.15 -2.63 14.01
CA ASP A 11 5.63 -1.26 13.95
C ASP A 11 6.48 -0.34 13.07
N THR A 12 7.81 -0.50 13.12
CA THR A 12 8.76 0.24 12.28
C THR A 12 8.73 -0.14 10.79
N GLU A 13 8.10 -1.27 10.44
CA GLU A 13 7.98 -1.76 9.06
C GLU A 13 6.64 -1.37 8.42
N VAL A 14 5.73 -0.75 9.19
CA VAL A 14 4.45 -0.23 8.71
C VAL A 14 4.58 1.26 8.39
N LEU A 15 4.74 1.56 7.10
CA LEU A 15 4.98 2.93 6.63
C LEU A 15 3.65 3.68 6.39
N TRP A 16 3.31 4.62 7.28
CA TRP A 16 2.11 5.47 7.10
C TRP A 16 2.29 6.44 5.95
N GLY A 17 1.30 6.51 5.06
CA GLY A 17 1.32 7.41 3.92
C GLY A 17 2.17 6.94 2.74
N HIS A 18 2.47 5.65 2.66
CA HIS A 18 3.16 5.03 1.52
C HIS A 18 2.22 4.23 0.63
N ARG A 19 2.55 4.15 -0.66
CA ARG A 19 1.91 3.26 -1.65
C ARG A 19 2.96 2.38 -2.31
N PHE A 20 2.55 1.18 -2.70
CA PHE A 20 3.41 0.31 -3.52
C PHE A 20 3.53 0.86 -4.94
N THR A 21 4.73 0.72 -5.49
CA THR A 21 5.01 1.02 -6.90
C THR A 21 4.26 0.02 -7.78
N PRO A 22 3.52 0.45 -8.80
CA PRO A 22 2.90 -0.48 -9.75
C PRO A 22 3.98 -1.31 -10.45
N VAL A 23 3.84 -2.64 -10.40
CA VAL A 23 4.81 -3.58 -11.00
C VAL A 23 4.28 -4.30 -12.23
N LEU A 24 2.97 -4.19 -12.49
CA LEU A 24 2.32 -4.87 -13.59
C LEU A 24 2.11 -3.88 -14.74
N THR A 25 2.67 -4.20 -15.90
CA THR A 25 2.49 -3.44 -17.14
C THR A 25 1.92 -4.34 -18.23
N LEU A 26 1.25 -3.74 -19.21
CA LEU A 26 0.79 -4.43 -20.42
C LEU A 26 1.66 -3.96 -21.58
N GLU A 27 2.55 -4.82 -22.07
CA GLU A 27 3.41 -4.55 -23.22
C GLU A 27 3.12 -5.55 -24.34
N LYS A 28 2.74 -5.03 -25.52
CA LYS A 28 2.50 -5.83 -26.74
C LYS A 28 1.61 -7.05 -26.49
N ASP A 29 0.50 -6.85 -25.77
CA ASP A 29 -0.48 -7.88 -25.38
C ASP A 29 -0.01 -8.91 -24.34
N PHE A 30 1.16 -8.70 -23.71
CA PHE A 30 1.64 -9.50 -22.60
C PHE A 30 1.67 -8.70 -21.30
N TYR A 31 1.30 -9.35 -20.20
CA TYR A 31 1.49 -8.81 -18.87
C TYR A 31 2.93 -9.08 -18.39
N GLU A 32 3.66 -8.01 -18.09
CA GLU A 32 5.00 -8.08 -17.52
C GLU A 32 4.98 -7.66 -16.05
N VAL A 33 5.77 -8.35 -15.23
CA VAL A 33 5.91 -8.07 -13.80
C VAL A 33 7.35 -7.67 -13.51
N ASP A 34 7.58 -6.41 -13.10
CA ASP A 34 8.89 -5.94 -12.64
C ASP A 34 9.12 -6.31 -11.16
N TYR A 35 9.84 -7.41 -10.94
CA TYR A 35 10.19 -7.84 -9.58
C TYR A 35 11.23 -6.94 -8.90
N ASN A 36 11.97 -6.09 -9.62
CA ASN A 36 12.90 -5.14 -9.00
C ASN A 36 12.14 -4.09 -8.18
N SER A 37 10.93 -3.75 -8.62
CA SER A 37 10.05 -2.78 -7.96
C SER A 37 9.06 -3.41 -6.98
N PHE A 38 9.10 -4.73 -6.76
CA PHE A 38 8.09 -5.45 -5.97
C PHE A 38 7.98 -4.96 -4.52
N HIS A 39 9.11 -4.62 -3.90
CA HIS A 39 9.15 -4.08 -2.54
C HIS A 39 9.19 -2.54 -2.49
N SER A 40 9.24 -1.88 -3.65
CA SER A 40 9.44 -0.44 -3.75
C SER A 40 8.16 0.31 -3.39
N THR A 41 8.27 1.30 -2.51
CA THR A 41 7.17 2.18 -2.10
C THR A 41 7.50 3.65 -2.34
N TYR A 42 6.47 4.48 -2.43
CA TYR A 42 6.60 5.94 -2.53
C TYR A 42 5.60 6.65 -1.61
N GLU A 43 5.98 7.84 -1.15
CA GLU A 43 5.14 8.68 -0.28
C GLU A 43 3.96 9.31 -1.05
N THR A 44 2.82 9.42 -0.37
CA THR A 44 1.61 10.06 -0.90
C THR A 44 0.92 10.88 0.18
N ASN A 45 0.21 11.93 -0.24
CA ASN A 45 -0.64 12.71 0.66
C ASN A 45 -1.66 11.80 1.34
N THR A 46 -1.52 11.68 2.66
CA THR A 46 -2.38 10.85 3.52
C THR A 46 -2.69 11.63 4.79
N PRO A 47 -3.96 11.67 5.24
CA PRO A 47 -4.32 12.32 6.49
C PRO A 47 -3.53 11.76 7.68
N VAL A 48 -3.22 12.60 8.66
CA VAL A 48 -2.41 12.24 9.84
C VAL A 48 -3.27 11.78 11.03
N CYS A 49 -4.54 11.47 10.79
CA CYS A 49 -5.51 11.06 11.79
C CYS A 49 -5.81 9.57 11.70
N CYS A 50 -6.33 8.99 12.79
CA CYS A 50 -6.78 7.61 12.75
C CYS A 50 -8.06 7.46 11.89
N ALA A 51 -8.37 6.23 11.48
CA ALA A 51 -9.55 5.97 10.65
C ALA A 51 -10.88 6.40 11.30
N LYS A 52 -10.96 6.33 12.63
CA LYS A 52 -12.14 6.76 13.39
C LYS A 52 -12.36 8.28 13.28
N GLU A 53 -11.33 9.05 13.57
CA GLU A 53 -11.34 10.52 13.48
C GLU A 53 -11.61 10.97 12.03
N LEU A 54 -11.00 10.30 11.04
CA LEU A 54 -11.25 10.59 9.63
C LEU A 54 -12.73 10.41 9.25
N ALA A 55 -13.35 9.33 9.74
CA ALA A 55 -14.75 9.06 9.52
C ALA A 55 -15.68 10.05 10.25
N GLU A 56 -15.29 10.52 11.44
CA GLU A 56 -15.98 11.58 12.19
C GLU A 56 -15.91 12.91 11.44
N SER A 57 -14.72 13.34 11.06
CA SER A 57 -14.47 14.56 10.27
C SER A 57 -15.27 14.57 8.97
N ARG A 58 -15.37 13.43 8.27
CA ARG A 58 -16.18 13.29 7.04
C ARG A 58 -17.69 13.38 7.31
N ARG A 59 -18.17 12.91 8.47
CA ARG A 59 -19.59 13.04 8.85
C ARG A 59 -19.95 14.47 9.25
N GLU A 60 -19.01 15.19 9.86
CA GLU A 60 -19.18 16.56 10.31
C GLU A 60 -19.00 17.61 9.19
N GLY A 61 -18.55 17.18 7.99
CA GLY A 61 -18.35 18.07 6.84
C GLY A 61 -17.07 18.91 6.91
N HIS A 62 -16.13 18.52 7.77
CA HIS A 62 -14.81 19.15 7.88
C HIS A 62 -13.84 18.69 6.76
N LEU A 63 -14.24 17.67 5.98
CA LEU A 63 -13.54 17.11 4.82
C LEU A 63 -14.51 16.75 3.70
#